data_AF-A0A7Y2H6W5-F1
#
_entry.id   AF-A0A7Y2H6W5-F1
#
_cell.length_a   1.000
_cell.length_b   1.000
_cell.length_c   1.000
_cell.angle_alpha   90.00
_cell.angle_beta   90.00
_cell.angle_gamma   90.00
#
_symmetry.space_group_name_H-M   'P 1'
#
loop_
_entity.id
_entity.type
_entity.pdbx_description
1 polymer ?
#
loop_
_entity_poly.entity_id
_entity_poly.type
_entity_poly.pdbx_seq_one_letter_code
_entity_poly.pdbx_strand_id
1 'polypeptide(L)'
;MECISIFDMLKIGIGPSSSHTLGPWRAAERWLKELQEDQLFDRVQEVKIRIYGSLSLTGKGHATDLAIIMGLTGADPEYVAIESIDPTVQHIRDHKKIVLDGKREVPFNPAEAIEFKRDFLPVHANGMEFEAILDDGTSETERYYS
;
A
#
# COMPACT_ATOMS: atom_id res chain seq x y z
N MET A 1 -21.53 15.81 -14.79
CA MET A 1 -22.46 15.20 -13.82
C MET A 1 -21.82 13.88 -13.45
N GLU A 2 -21.25 13.77 -12.25
CA GLU A 2 -20.73 12.48 -11.80
C GLU A 2 -21.93 11.56 -11.55
N CYS A 3 -21.98 10.45 -12.28
CA CYS A 3 -23.00 9.42 -12.10
C CYS A 3 -22.47 8.42 -11.08
N ILE A 4 -23.22 8.18 -10.01
CA ILE A 4 -22.90 7.13 -9.04
C ILE A 4 -23.58 5.83 -9.51
N SER A 5 -22.77 4.81 -9.75
CA SER A 5 -23.22 3.46 -10.10
C SER A 5 -23.55 2.65 -8.84
N ILE A 6 -24.42 1.65 -8.96
CA ILE A 6 -24.65 0.69 -7.87
C ILE A 6 -23.37 -0.10 -7.52
N PHE A 7 -22.49 -0.28 -8.50
CA PHE A 7 -21.18 -0.91 -8.31
C PHE A 7 -20.19 -0.02 -7.54
N ASP A 8 -20.42 1.30 -7.49
CA ASP A 8 -19.63 2.20 -6.63
C ASP A 8 -20.02 2.05 -5.16
N MET A 9 -21.28 1.66 -4.89
CA MET A 9 -21.81 1.42 -3.55
C MET A 9 -21.52 0.01 -3.04
N LEU A 10 -21.53 -0.99 -3.93
CA LEU A 10 -21.35 -2.41 -3.61
C LEU A 10 -20.04 -2.92 -4.21
N LYS A 11 -18.95 -2.81 -3.44
CA LYS A 11 -17.63 -3.33 -3.81
C LYS A 11 -17.33 -4.62 -3.06
N ILE A 12 -16.91 -5.65 -3.80
CA ILE A 12 -16.30 -6.85 -3.21
C ILE A 12 -14.89 -6.47 -2.76
N GLY A 13 -14.46 -6.97 -1.61
CA GLY A 13 -13.12 -6.72 -1.11
C GLY A 13 -12.94 -7.25 0.29
N ILE A 14 -11.76 -6.97 0.85
CA ILE A 14 -11.36 -7.45 2.17
C ILE A 14 -11.69 -6.42 3.25
N GLY A 15 -12.32 -6.92 4.32
CA GLY A 15 -12.53 -6.20 5.57
C GLY A 15 -11.28 -6.15 6.45
N PRO A 16 -11.31 -5.43 7.59
CA PRO A 16 -12.51 -4.97 8.28
C PRO A 16 -13.08 -3.64 7.80
N SER A 17 -12.36 -2.86 6.97
CA SER A 17 -12.75 -1.49 6.62
C SER A 17 -12.43 -1.13 5.18
N SER A 18 -13.40 -0.57 4.45
CA SER A 18 -13.17 -0.11 3.07
C SER A 18 -12.14 1.02 2.99
N SER A 19 -12.14 1.96 3.95
CA SER A 19 -11.21 3.11 3.93
C SER A 19 -9.85 2.84 4.58
N HIS A 20 -9.76 1.82 5.43
CA HIS A 20 -8.53 1.51 6.15
C HIS A 20 -7.87 0.21 5.69
N THR A 21 -8.55 -0.57 4.86
CA THR A 21 -8.05 -1.83 4.30
C THR A 21 -8.10 -1.77 2.77
N LEU A 22 -9.28 -1.69 2.16
CA LEU A 22 -9.38 -1.72 0.69
C LEU A 22 -8.73 -0.51 0.02
N GLY A 23 -8.95 0.71 0.52
CA GLY A 23 -8.36 1.93 -0.02
C GLY A 23 -6.83 1.92 -0.02
N PRO A 24 -6.16 1.66 1.13
CA PRO A 24 -4.71 1.50 1.19
C PRO A 24 -4.15 0.40 0.29
N TRP A 25 -4.88 -0.72 0.16
CA TRP A 25 -4.50 -1.79 -0.76
C TRP A 25 -4.52 -1.33 -2.22
N ARG A 26 -5.63 -0.72 -2.66
CA ARG A 26 -5.77 -0.17 -4.02
C ARG A 26 -4.78 0.96 -4.30
N ALA A 27 -4.41 1.75 -3.28
CA ALA A 27 -3.39 2.79 -3.42
C ALA A 27 -2.01 2.19 -3.70
N ALA A 28 -1.64 1.09 -3.04
CA ALA A 28 -0.39 0.39 -3.31
C ALA A 28 -0.36 -0.22 -4.73
N GLU A 29 -1.43 -0.86 -5.17
CA GLU A 29 -1.55 -1.36 -6.57
C GLU A 29 -1.40 -0.24 -7.59
N ARG A 30 -2.07 0.89 -7.34
CA ARG A 30 -2.00 2.07 -8.21
C ARG A 30 -0.57 2.62 -8.27
N TRP A 31 0.10 2.72 -7.14
CA TRP A 31 1.48 3.19 -7.07
C TRP A 31 2.45 2.31 -7.85
N LEU A 32 2.32 0.97 -7.73
CA LEU A 32 3.12 0.04 -8.53
C LEU A 32 2.90 0.24 -10.03
N LYS A 33 1.65 0.46 -10.44
CA LYS A 33 1.30 0.72 -11.83
C LYS A 33 1.90 2.02 -12.34
N GLU A 34 1.83 3.10 -11.55
CA GLU A 34 2.44 4.40 -11.90
C GLU A 34 3.96 4.26 -12.06
N LEU A 35 4.65 3.54 -11.16
CA LEU A 35 6.09 3.24 -11.31
C LEU A 35 6.42 2.46 -12.59
N GLN A 36 5.55 1.55 -13.04
CA GLN A 36 5.74 0.81 -14.29
C GLN A 36 5.52 1.70 -15.52
N GLU A 37 4.48 2.55 -15.49
CA GLU A 37 4.18 3.51 -16.55
C GLU A 37 5.32 4.52 -16.73
N ASP A 38 5.93 4.96 -15.63
CA ASP A 38 7.07 5.88 -15.62
C ASP A 38 8.43 5.21 -15.87
N GLN A 39 8.46 3.90 -16.10
CA GLN A 39 9.68 3.11 -16.31
C GLN A 39 10.68 3.16 -15.14
N LEU A 40 10.16 3.37 -13.92
CA LEU A 40 10.94 3.46 -12.68
C LEU A 40 10.95 2.15 -11.89
N PHE A 41 9.96 1.28 -12.12
CA PHE A 41 9.75 0.03 -11.37
C PHE A 41 11.02 -0.83 -11.23
N ASP A 42 11.76 -1.03 -12.33
CA ASP A 42 12.96 -1.87 -12.33
C ASP A 42 14.14 -1.23 -11.58
N ARG A 43 14.08 0.07 -11.32
CA ARG A 43 15.12 0.85 -10.66
C ARG A 43 14.95 0.95 -9.15
N VAL A 44 13.78 0.60 -8.61
CA VAL A 44 13.45 0.71 -7.17
C VAL A 44 14.42 -0.11 -6.31
N GLN A 45 15.15 0.50 -5.39
CA GLN A 45 16.02 -0.22 -4.44
C GLN A 45 15.39 -0.35 -3.06
N GLU A 46 14.58 0.62 -2.65
CA GLU A 46 13.94 0.65 -1.34
C GLU A 46 12.56 1.30 -1.46
N VAL A 47 11.62 0.85 -0.62
CA VAL A 47 10.26 1.39 -0.54
C VAL A 47 10.02 1.89 0.87
N LYS A 48 9.51 3.13 0.99
CA LYS A 48 9.02 3.71 2.24
C LYS A 48 7.58 4.13 2.11
N ILE A 49 6.82 3.96 3.18
CA ILE A 49 5.42 4.29 3.25
C ILE A 49 5.17 5.11 4.51
N ARG A 50 4.48 6.23 4.37
CA ARG A 50 4.07 7.07 5.48
C ARG A 50 2.56 7.19 5.49
N ILE A 51 1.96 6.87 6.62
CA ILE A 51 0.51 6.89 6.83
C ILE A 51 0.20 8.08 7.73
N TYR A 52 -0.78 8.89 7.37
CA TYR A 52 -1.10 10.17 8.00
C TYR A 52 -2.53 10.21 8.56
N GLY A 53 -2.75 11.16 9.46
CA GLY A 53 -4.06 11.54 9.98
C GLY A 53 -4.88 10.41 10.59
N SER A 54 -6.19 10.40 10.32
CA SER A 54 -7.13 9.41 10.87
C SER A 54 -6.75 7.97 10.52
N LEU A 55 -6.25 7.76 9.30
CA LEU A 55 -5.77 6.45 8.83
C LEU A 55 -4.59 5.95 9.67
N SER A 56 -3.70 6.85 10.09
CA SER A 56 -2.56 6.50 10.94
C SER A 56 -2.99 6.17 12.37
N LEU A 57 -3.91 6.95 12.93
CA LEU A 57 -4.35 6.82 14.33
C LEU A 57 -5.03 5.47 14.61
N THR A 58 -5.76 4.92 13.64
CA THR A 58 -6.54 3.70 13.80
C THR A 58 -6.02 2.53 12.94
N GLY A 59 -5.08 2.77 12.04
CA GLY A 59 -4.73 1.86 10.95
C GLY A 59 -4.21 0.49 11.40
N LYS A 60 -3.42 0.42 12.48
CA LYS A 60 -2.99 -0.88 13.05
C LYS A 60 -4.16 -1.75 13.51
N GLY A 61 -5.20 -1.14 14.07
CA GLY A 61 -6.42 -1.85 14.47
C GLY A 61 -7.32 -2.27 13.29
N HIS A 62 -7.08 -1.70 12.11
CA HIS A 62 -7.83 -1.97 10.88
C HIS A 62 -6.99 -2.68 9.80
N ALA A 63 -5.81 -3.20 10.17
CA ALA A 63 -4.91 -3.92 9.28
C ALA A 63 -4.43 -3.10 8.06
N THR A 64 -4.30 -1.78 8.19
CA THR A 64 -3.82 -0.90 7.11
C THR A 64 -2.41 -1.25 6.63
N ASP A 65 -1.52 -1.61 7.56
CA ASP A 65 -0.18 -2.08 7.24
C ASP A 65 -0.21 -3.38 6.44
N LEU A 66 -1.03 -4.36 6.85
CA LEU A 66 -1.21 -5.61 6.09
C LEU A 66 -1.75 -5.35 4.69
N ALA A 67 -2.75 -4.46 4.57
CA ALA A 67 -3.33 -4.09 3.29
C ALA A 67 -2.31 -3.48 2.33
N ILE A 68 -1.47 -2.57 2.82
CA ILE A 68 -0.38 -1.97 2.04
C ILE A 68 0.63 -3.04 1.62
N ILE A 69 1.06 -3.91 2.55
CA ILE A 69 2.01 -4.99 2.25
C ILE A 69 1.46 -5.90 1.15
N MET A 70 0.22 -6.36 1.28
CA MET A 70 -0.39 -7.24 0.28
C MET A 70 -0.58 -6.53 -1.07
N GLY A 71 -0.99 -5.26 -1.08
CA GLY A 71 -1.06 -4.47 -2.31
C GLY A 71 0.29 -4.33 -3.00
N LEU A 72 1.38 -4.15 -2.24
CA LEU A 72 2.74 -4.11 -2.77
C LEU A 72 3.19 -5.44 -3.40
N THR A 73 2.62 -6.57 -2.99
CA THR A 73 2.89 -7.88 -3.63
C THR A 73 2.18 -8.05 -4.98
N GLY A 74 1.26 -7.14 -5.34
CA GLY A 74 0.41 -7.27 -6.53
C GLY A 74 -0.78 -8.23 -6.33
N ALA A 75 -1.08 -8.64 -5.10
CA ALA A 75 -2.26 -9.44 -4.81
C ALA A 75 -3.54 -8.61 -4.97
N ASP A 76 -4.56 -9.15 -5.65
CA ASP A 76 -5.84 -8.46 -5.82
C ASP A 76 -6.75 -8.67 -4.58
N PRO A 77 -7.21 -7.61 -3.89
CA PRO A 77 -8.06 -7.75 -2.70
C PRO A 77 -9.43 -8.39 -2.98
N GLU A 78 -9.85 -8.50 -4.24
CA GLU A 78 -11.09 -9.20 -4.62
C GLU A 78 -10.92 -10.72 -4.74
N TYR A 79 -9.71 -11.19 -5.07
CA TYR A 79 -9.45 -12.59 -5.43
C TYR A 79 -8.42 -13.29 -4.55
N VAL A 80 -7.73 -12.55 -3.68
CA VAL A 80 -6.72 -13.12 -2.77
C VAL A 80 -7.34 -14.13 -1.81
N ALA A 81 -6.68 -15.28 -1.67
CA ALA A 81 -7.04 -16.28 -0.67
C ALA A 81 -6.77 -15.71 0.74
N ILE A 82 -7.80 -15.60 1.56
CA ILE A 82 -7.72 -14.97 2.89
C ILE A 82 -6.69 -15.68 3.77
N GLU A 83 -6.67 -17.02 3.70
CA GLU A 83 -5.73 -17.87 4.42
C GLU A 83 -4.26 -17.65 4.04
N SER A 84 -3.99 -17.01 2.90
CA SER A 84 -2.63 -16.73 2.43
C SER A 84 -2.06 -15.40 2.95
N ILE A 85 -2.91 -14.50 3.47
CA ILE A 85 -2.51 -13.13 3.85
C ILE A 85 -1.52 -13.17 5.02
N ASP A 86 -1.92 -13.77 6.14
CA ASP A 86 -1.09 -13.82 7.34
C ASP A 86 0.25 -14.55 7.09
N PRO A 87 0.29 -15.73 6.43
CA PRO A 87 1.55 -16.37 6.05
C PRO A 87 2.44 -15.50 5.16
N THR A 88 1.86 -14.80 4.19
CA THR A 88 2.62 -13.94 3.26
C THR A 88 3.24 -12.76 4.01
N VAL A 89 2.45 -12.07 4.83
CA VAL A 89 2.94 -10.94 5.63
C VAL A 89 4.01 -11.41 6.64
N GLN A 90 3.81 -12.56 7.27
CA GLN A 90 4.78 -13.12 8.21
C GLN A 90 6.09 -13.48 7.50
N HIS A 91 6.01 -14.09 6.31
CA HIS A 91 7.20 -14.37 5.50
C HIS A 91 8.00 -13.11 5.21
N ILE A 92 7.34 -12.02 4.80
CA ILE A 92 7.96 -10.72 4.53
C ILE A 92 8.60 -10.14 5.80
N ARG A 93 7.93 -10.21 6.95
CA ARG A 93 8.47 -9.75 8.25
C ARG A 93 9.73 -10.51 8.65
N ASP A 94 9.74 -11.83 8.46
CA ASP A 94 10.85 -12.69 8.87
C ASP A 94 12.07 -12.54 7.94
N HIS A 95 11.84 -12.46 6.63
CA HIS A 95 12.91 -12.40 5.63
C HIS A 95 13.35 -10.97 5.32
N LYS A 96 12.57 -9.96 5.73
CA LYS A 96 12.81 -8.53 5.49
C LYS A 96 12.98 -8.22 4.00
N LYS A 97 12.16 -8.87 3.18
CA LYS A 97 12.14 -8.74 1.73
C LYS A 97 10.71 -8.85 1.23
N ILE A 98 10.42 -8.15 0.14
CA ILE A 98 9.13 -8.22 -0.56
C ILE A 98 9.37 -8.40 -2.04
N VAL A 99 8.51 -9.17 -2.70
CA VAL A 99 8.48 -9.26 -4.17
C VAL A 99 7.42 -8.29 -4.67
N LEU A 100 7.86 -7.12 -5.12
CA LEU A 100 6.99 -6.09 -5.68
C LEU A 100 6.28 -6.61 -6.92
N ASP A 101 4.96 -6.46 -6.96
CA ASP A 101 4.09 -6.89 -8.07
C ASP A 101 4.34 -8.35 -8.53
N GLY A 102 4.82 -9.21 -7.62
CA GLY A 102 5.22 -10.58 -7.95
C GLY A 102 6.41 -10.71 -8.92
N LYS A 103 7.08 -9.60 -9.24
CA LYS A 103 8.13 -9.53 -10.28
C LYS A 103 9.52 -9.24 -9.72
N ARG A 104 9.63 -8.36 -8.72
CA ARG A 104 10.93 -7.80 -8.31
C ARG A 104 11.14 -7.84 -6.81
N GLU A 105 12.13 -8.59 -6.36
CA GLU A 105 12.51 -8.67 -4.95
C GLU A 105 13.30 -7.42 -4.51
N VAL A 106 12.87 -6.79 -3.41
CA VAL A 106 13.59 -5.69 -2.75
C VAL A 106 13.71 -5.91 -1.24
N PRO A 107 14.75 -5.35 -0.59
CA PRO A 107 14.78 -5.23 0.87
C PRO A 107 13.54 -4.48 1.36
N PHE A 108 12.85 -5.05 2.33
CA PHE A 108 11.65 -4.45 2.91
C PHE A 108 11.44 -4.97 4.33
N ASN A 109 11.79 -4.14 5.31
CA ASN A 109 11.49 -4.40 6.71
C ASN A 109 10.22 -3.60 7.10
N PRO A 110 9.04 -4.22 7.24
CA PRO A 110 7.80 -3.48 7.47
C PRO A 110 7.84 -2.56 8.70
N ALA A 111 8.61 -2.92 9.73
CA ALA A 111 8.73 -2.13 10.95
C ALA A 111 9.48 -0.81 10.76
N GLU A 112 10.32 -0.70 9.73
CA GLU A 112 11.12 0.48 9.38
C GLU A 112 10.57 1.18 8.14
N ALA A 113 10.05 0.41 7.18
CA ALA A 113 9.52 0.90 5.92
C ALA A 113 8.14 1.55 6.05
N ILE A 114 7.31 1.15 7.04
CA ILE A 114 5.97 1.71 7.26
C ILE A 114 5.95 2.59 8.50
N GLU A 115 5.83 3.89 8.30
CA GLU A 115 5.79 4.89 9.36
C GLU A 115 4.35 5.41 9.57
N PHE A 116 3.87 5.34 10.81
CA PHE A 116 2.59 5.91 11.23
C PHE A 116 2.80 7.30 11.80
N LYS A 117 2.50 8.34 11.01
CA LYS A 117 2.66 9.75 11.40
C LYS A 117 1.39 10.29 12.04
N ARG A 118 1.55 11.13 13.06
CA ARG A 118 0.42 11.79 13.76
C ARG A 118 -0.07 13.05 13.04
N ASP A 119 0.72 13.54 12.09
CA ASP A 119 0.41 14.72 11.31
C ASP A 119 -0.64 14.41 10.24
N PHE A 120 -1.29 15.45 9.73
CA PHE A 120 -2.31 15.35 8.69
C PHE A 120 -1.79 15.96 7.40
N LEU A 121 -2.10 15.32 6.27
CA LEU A 121 -1.90 15.94 4.96
C LEU A 121 -3.00 17.00 4.71
N PRO A 122 -2.73 18.05 3.89
CA PRO A 122 -3.65 19.18 3.74
C PRO A 122 -5.00 18.86 3.10
N VAL A 123 -5.09 17.78 2.32
CA VAL A 123 -6.23 17.50 1.44
C VAL A 123 -7.31 16.66 2.12
N HIS A 124 -6.92 15.56 2.77
CA HIS A 124 -7.86 14.62 3.39
C HIS A 124 -7.25 13.95 4.61
N ALA A 125 -8.11 13.57 5.56
CA ALA A 125 -7.69 13.01 6.85
C ALA A 125 -7.06 11.61 6.74
N ASN A 126 -7.36 10.85 5.70
CA ASN A 126 -6.79 9.54 5.44
C ASN A 126 -5.72 9.66 4.34
N GLY A 127 -4.56 10.18 4.70
CA GLY A 127 -3.46 10.36 3.78
C GLY A 127 -2.46 9.21 3.84
N MET A 128 -1.90 8.85 2.70
CA MET A 128 -0.75 7.97 2.62
C MET A 128 0.22 8.46 1.56
N GLU A 129 1.50 8.23 1.77
CA GLU A 129 2.59 8.63 0.88
C GLU A 129 3.50 7.43 0.65
N PHE A 130 3.76 7.14 -0.60
CA PHE A 130 4.67 6.07 -1.03
C PHE A 130 5.91 6.72 -1.63
N GLU A 131 7.07 6.23 -1.24
CA GLU A 131 8.37 6.71 -1.70
C GLU A 131 9.18 5.52 -2.22
N ALA A 132 9.65 5.61 -3.47
CA ALA A 132 10.63 4.70 -4.05
C ALA A 132 11.99 5.39 -4.07
N ILE A 133 12.99 4.77 -3.45
CA ILE A 133 14.39 5.17 -3.61
C ILE A 133 14.97 4.33 -4.75
N LEU A 134 15.56 4.97 -5.76
CA LEU A 134 16.03 4.35 -6.99
C LEU A 134 17.52 3.97 -6.91
N ASP A 135 18.00 3.25 -7.92
CA ASP A 135 19.37 2.77 -8.06
C ASP A 135 20.44 3.88 -8.16
N ASP A 136 20.06 5.09 -8.54
CA ASP A 136 20.91 6.28 -8.57
C ASP A 136 20.86 7.10 -7.27
N GLY A 137 20.09 6.65 -6.28
CA GLY A 137 19.88 7.32 -5.00
C GLY A 137 18.85 8.44 -5.01
N THR A 138 18.19 8.70 -6.15
CA THR A 138 17.04 9.63 -6.20
C THR A 138 15.80 8.99 -5.57
N SER A 139 14.82 9.82 -5.20
CA SER A 139 13.58 9.39 -4.57
C SER A 139 12.39 9.94 -5.33
N GLU A 140 11.43 9.08 -5.65
CA GLU A 140 10.14 9.44 -6.23
C GLU A 140 9.04 9.22 -5.21
N THR A 141 8.16 10.21 -5.04
CA THR A 141 7.17 10.23 -3.95
C THR A 141 5.80 10.58 -4.48
N GLU A 142 4.82 9.74 -4.15
CA GLU A 142 3.42 9.95 -4.52
C GLU A 142 2.48 9.87 -3.32
N ARG A 143 1.38 10.63 -3.39
CA ARG A 143 0.40 10.75 -2.30
C ARG A 143 -0.98 10.27 -2.73
N TYR A 144 -1.59 9.46 -1.88
CA TYR A 144 -2.94 8.95 -2.07
C TYR A 144 -3.81 9.26 -0.87
N TYR A 145 -5.12 9.22 -1.10
CA TYR A 145 -6.13 9.46 -0.09
C TYR A 145 -7.20 8.38 -0.17
N SER A 146 -7.61 7.86 0.99
CA SER A 146 -8.67 6.86 1.09
C SER A 146 -9.97 7.37 1.70
#